data_AF-A0A1F7UYP2-F1
#
_entry.id   AF-A0A1F7UYP2-F1
#
_cell.length_a   1.000
_cell.length_b   1.000
_cell.length_c   1.000
_cell.angle_alpha   90.00
_cell.angle_beta   90.00
_cell.angle_gamma   90.00
#
_symmetry.space_group_name_H-M   'P 1'
#
loop_
_entity.id
_entity.type
_entity.pdbx_description
1 polymer ?
#
loop_
_entity_poly.entity_id
_entity_poly.type
_entity_poly.pdbx_seq_one_letter_code
_entity_poly.pdbx_strand_id
1 'polypeptide(L)'
;MKQRRNKNKRLPGPVLAPSWPRTLSLIVIVLMSIGCLSFFVKVEQTKSAHSIRVSAPSQVSVPVHAVLTVAEIFRQMLIEHPATEISGDLYRMIENGQMIWETRASNGHFAEFWILPQNKTGAAHSAPMSVLTIDPRLLYPENLAMAQLVLYHEYQHVLQWQTGEIEEDTFRIHLRDEKNPAHLCEQRRQAEVSAYRNECAFARRVGLTNVLPICALTNAAELEAAIVEKLASDVNLGALCR
;
A
#
# COMPACT_ATOMS: atom_id res chain seq x y z
N MET A 1 26.57 30.90 35.17
CA MET A 1 26.82 29.63 35.90
C MET A 1 25.49 28.89 36.01
N LYS A 2 25.25 27.63 35.68
CA LYS A 2 26.04 26.49 35.18
C LYS A 2 25.08 25.66 34.33
N GLN A 3 25.48 25.41 33.09
CA GLN A 3 24.88 24.43 32.19
C GLN A 3 25.14 23.03 32.75
N ARG A 4 24.11 22.20 32.98
CA ARG A 4 24.28 20.77 33.27
C ARG A 4 23.93 19.96 32.03
N ARG A 5 24.97 19.73 31.21
CA ARG A 5 25.04 18.65 30.21
C ARG A 5 24.89 17.32 30.93
N ASN A 6 23.92 16.49 30.53
CA ASN A 6 23.97 15.07 30.81
C ASN A 6 24.66 14.38 29.63
N LYS A 7 25.84 13.80 29.90
CA LYS A 7 26.65 13.02 28.96
C LYS A 7 26.37 11.53 29.22
N ASN A 8 26.44 10.75 28.16
CA ASN A 8 26.56 9.28 28.11
C ASN A 8 25.24 8.50 27.97
N LYS A 9 24.86 8.20 26.73
CA LYS A 9 24.75 6.79 26.26
C LYS A 9 25.34 6.71 24.84
N ARG A 10 26.15 5.67 24.64
CA ARG A 10 27.10 5.49 23.55
C ARG A 10 26.39 5.18 22.23
N LEU A 11 26.86 5.80 21.15
CA LEU A 11 26.62 5.38 19.78
C LEU A 11 27.37 4.07 19.52
N PRO A 12 26.75 3.04 18.91
CA PRO A 12 27.52 1.98 18.26
C PRO A 12 28.17 2.57 17.00
N GLY A 13 29.48 2.34 16.86
CA GLY A 13 30.26 2.77 15.70
C GLY A 13 29.87 2.04 14.41
N PRO A 14 30.34 2.51 13.25
CA PRO A 14 30.04 1.91 11.97
C PRO A 14 30.69 0.52 11.86
N VAL A 15 29.86 -0.50 11.66
CA VAL A 15 30.31 -1.83 11.22
C VAL A 15 30.50 -1.76 9.70
N LEU A 16 31.68 -2.17 9.27
CA LEU A 16 32.17 -2.20 7.91
C LEU A 16 31.20 -2.95 6.95
N ALA A 17 31.06 -2.39 5.75
CA ALA A 17 30.30 -2.97 4.64
C ALA A 17 30.88 -4.33 4.21
N PRO A 18 30.05 -5.31 3.80
CA PRO A 18 30.54 -6.52 3.17
C PRO A 18 30.97 -6.25 1.71
N SER A 19 32.19 -6.66 1.40
CA SER A 19 32.74 -6.74 0.06
C SER A 19 31.96 -7.73 -0.81
N TRP A 20 31.53 -7.29 -1.99
CA TRP A 20 30.88 -8.10 -3.01
C TRP A 20 31.84 -9.14 -3.61
N PRO A 21 31.46 -10.42 -3.72
CA PRO A 21 32.08 -11.32 -4.69
C PRO A 21 31.35 -11.21 -6.02
N ARG A 22 32.07 -10.69 -7.03
CA ARG A 22 31.74 -10.85 -8.45
C ARG A 22 31.92 -12.32 -8.82
N THR A 23 30.85 -13.10 -8.92
CA THR A 23 30.85 -14.36 -9.69
C THR A 23 29.43 -14.90 -9.87
N LEU A 24 29.19 -15.47 -11.06
CA LEU A 24 28.01 -16.25 -11.51
C LEU A 24 26.89 -15.46 -12.22
N SER A 25 27.28 -14.77 -13.29
CA SER A 25 26.55 -14.90 -14.57
C SER A 25 26.78 -16.31 -15.13
N LEU A 26 25.74 -16.89 -15.76
CA LEU A 26 25.62 -18.24 -16.34
C LEU A 26 24.87 -19.21 -15.43
N ILE A 27 23.81 -19.84 -15.99
CA ILE A 27 22.78 -20.69 -15.34
C ILE A 27 21.68 -19.78 -14.75
N VAL A 28 20.67 -19.31 -15.50
CA VAL A 28 19.51 -20.06 -15.99
C VAL A 28 18.98 -19.43 -17.29
N ILE A 29 19.51 -19.85 -18.45
CA ILE A 29 18.98 -19.55 -19.80
C ILE A 29 18.31 -20.82 -20.39
N VAL A 30 17.96 -21.81 -19.56
CA VAL A 30 17.47 -23.13 -20.02
C VAL A 30 15.96 -23.36 -19.78
N LEU A 31 15.19 -22.36 -19.32
CA LEU A 31 13.74 -22.52 -19.08
C LEU A 31 12.84 -21.74 -20.06
N MET A 32 13.35 -21.32 -21.22
CA MET A 32 12.58 -20.60 -22.27
C MET A 32 12.33 -21.44 -23.54
N SER A 33 12.46 -22.77 -23.48
CA SER A 33 12.44 -23.63 -24.70
C SER A 33 11.52 -24.84 -24.66
N ILE A 34 10.64 -24.99 -23.65
CA ILE A 34 9.70 -26.12 -23.57
C ILE A 34 8.29 -25.57 -23.37
N GLY A 35 7.57 -25.40 -24.48
CA GLY A 35 6.19 -24.91 -24.46
C GLY A 35 5.52 -24.72 -25.82
N CYS A 36 6.22 -24.93 -26.94
CA CYS A 36 5.63 -25.06 -28.27
C CYS A 36 5.66 -26.52 -28.73
N LEU A 37 4.71 -27.32 -28.26
CA LEU A 37 4.35 -28.59 -28.89
C LEU A 37 2.96 -28.45 -29.48
N SER A 38 2.95 -28.10 -30.76
CA SER A 38 1.78 -28.10 -31.63
C SER A 38 1.27 -29.54 -31.78
N PHE A 39 0.05 -29.80 -31.30
CA PHE A 39 -0.63 -31.06 -31.58
C PHE A 39 -1.05 -31.09 -33.05
N PHE A 40 -0.32 -31.84 -33.87
CA PHE A 40 -0.80 -32.34 -35.16
C PHE A 40 -1.68 -33.57 -34.89
N VAL A 41 -3.00 -33.44 -34.98
CA VAL A 41 -3.88 -34.60 -35.08
C VAL A 41 -3.95 -35.01 -36.54
N LYS A 42 -3.25 -36.11 -36.86
CA LYS A 42 -3.36 -36.82 -38.13
C LYS A 42 -4.70 -37.57 -38.13
N VAL A 43 -5.68 -37.10 -38.89
CA VAL A 43 -6.95 -37.83 -39.10
C VAL A 43 -6.71 -38.89 -40.16
N GLU A 44 -6.53 -40.13 -39.74
CA GLU A 44 -6.49 -41.30 -40.62
C GLU A 44 -7.91 -41.86 -40.72
N GLN A 45 -8.48 -41.77 -41.92
CA GLN A 45 -9.85 -42.20 -42.20
C GLN A 45 -9.84 -43.69 -42.59
N THR A 46 -10.22 -44.58 -41.68
CA THR A 46 -10.50 -45.98 -42.01
C THR A 46 -11.95 -46.33 -41.69
N LYS A 47 -12.69 -46.72 -42.75
CA LYS A 47 -14.02 -47.34 -42.69
C LYS A 47 -13.93 -48.69 -41.95
N SER A 48 -14.80 -48.95 -40.98
CA SER A 48 -15.66 -50.15 -40.94
C SER A 48 -16.50 -50.15 -39.66
N ALA A 49 -17.74 -50.62 -39.80
CA ALA A 49 -18.77 -50.64 -38.80
C ALA A 49 -18.45 -51.59 -37.63
N HIS A 50 -18.58 -51.11 -36.40
CA HIS A 50 -19.17 -51.83 -35.26
C HIS A 50 -19.56 -50.82 -34.18
N SER A 51 -20.77 -50.97 -33.65
CA SER A 51 -21.38 -50.15 -32.61
C SER A 51 -20.50 -50.14 -31.36
N ILE A 52 -19.89 -49.00 -31.05
CA ILE A 52 -19.30 -48.71 -29.75
C ILE A 52 -20.19 -47.67 -29.08
N ARG A 53 -20.78 -48.10 -27.96
CA ARG A 53 -21.57 -47.30 -27.03
C ARG A 53 -20.77 -46.04 -26.67
N VAL A 54 -21.19 -44.88 -27.19
CA VAL A 54 -20.62 -43.59 -26.83
C VAL A 54 -21.11 -43.24 -25.43
N SER A 55 -20.34 -43.64 -24.41
CA SER A 55 -20.37 -42.91 -23.14
C SER A 55 -19.79 -41.54 -23.43
N ALA A 56 -20.61 -40.50 -23.31
CA ALA A 56 -20.19 -39.12 -23.46
C ALA A 56 -18.93 -38.87 -22.61
N PRO A 57 -17.88 -38.21 -23.14
CA PRO A 57 -16.80 -37.77 -22.29
C PRO A 57 -17.39 -36.77 -21.29
N SER A 58 -17.14 -37.03 -20.01
CA SER A 58 -17.35 -36.11 -18.90
C SER A 58 -17.05 -34.69 -19.36
N GLN A 59 -18.02 -33.80 -19.15
CA GLN A 59 -17.82 -32.38 -19.30
C GLN A 59 -16.55 -32.01 -18.53
N VAL A 60 -15.47 -31.74 -19.26
CA VAL A 60 -14.30 -31.07 -18.70
C VAL A 60 -14.82 -29.68 -18.38
N SER A 61 -15.23 -29.49 -17.13
CA SER A 61 -15.51 -28.17 -16.59
C SER A 61 -14.20 -27.41 -16.65
N VAL A 62 -14.03 -26.60 -17.70
CA VAL A 62 -13.05 -25.54 -17.72
C VAL A 62 -13.28 -24.75 -16.43
N PRO A 63 -12.28 -24.61 -15.55
CA PRO A 63 -12.48 -23.84 -14.34
C PRO A 63 -12.82 -22.43 -14.75
N VAL A 64 -14.07 -22.04 -14.46
CA VAL A 64 -14.50 -20.64 -14.44
C VAL A 64 -13.41 -19.92 -13.67
N HIS A 65 -12.67 -19.03 -14.34
CA HIS A 65 -11.67 -18.20 -13.67
C HIS A 65 -12.40 -17.52 -12.51
N ALA A 66 -12.04 -17.90 -11.28
CA ALA A 66 -12.69 -17.37 -10.10
C ALA A 66 -12.46 -15.86 -10.13
N VAL A 67 -13.53 -15.10 -10.32
CA VAL A 67 -13.48 -13.65 -10.19
C VAL A 67 -13.21 -13.37 -8.72
N LEU A 68 -12.00 -12.89 -8.43
CA LEU A 68 -11.63 -12.52 -7.07
C LEU A 68 -12.60 -11.43 -6.58
N THR A 69 -13.02 -11.56 -5.33
CA THR A 69 -13.75 -10.52 -4.62
C THR A 69 -12.86 -9.30 -4.39
N VAL A 70 -13.47 -8.13 -4.19
CA VAL A 70 -12.78 -6.89 -3.82
C VAL A 70 -11.85 -7.09 -2.62
N ALA A 71 -12.30 -7.88 -1.64
CA ALA A 71 -11.51 -8.22 -0.45
C ALA A 71 -10.30 -9.09 -0.76
N GLU A 72 -10.43 -10.09 -1.65
CA GLU A 72 -9.32 -10.93 -2.06
C GLU A 72 -8.27 -10.16 -2.86
N ILE A 73 -8.70 -9.25 -3.75
CA ILE A 73 -7.79 -8.38 -4.51
C ILE A 73 -7.01 -7.47 -3.55
N PHE A 74 -7.71 -6.82 -2.62
CA PHE A 74 -7.07 -5.94 -1.65
C PHE A 74 -6.09 -6.71 -0.75
N ARG A 75 -6.48 -7.90 -0.28
CA ARG A 75 -5.61 -8.79 0.48
C ARG A 75 -4.35 -9.18 -0.30
N GLN A 76 -4.50 -9.56 -1.57
CA GLN A 76 -3.36 -9.91 -2.41
C GLN A 76 -2.41 -8.73 -2.59
N MET A 77 -2.96 -7.53 -2.81
CA MET A 77 -2.18 -6.30 -2.92
C MET A 77 -1.36 -6.00 -1.66
N LEU A 78 -1.91 -6.26 -0.45
CA LEU A 78 -1.18 -6.12 0.80
C LEU A 78 -0.05 -7.15 0.92
N ILE A 79 -0.34 -8.43 0.65
CA ILE A 79 0.64 -9.53 0.76
C ILE A 79 1.80 -9.35 -0.22
N GLU A 80 1.51 -8.93 -1.45
CA GLU A 80 2.49 -8.75 -2.52
C GLU A 80 3.13 -7.35 -2.51
N HIS A 81 2.79 -6.51 -1.53
CA HIS A 81 3.30 -5.16 -1.46
C HIS A 81 4.84 -5.14 -1.31
N PRO A 82 5.59 -4.32 -2.09
CA PRO A 82 7.04 -4.37 -2.07
C PRO A 82 7.67 -3.77 -0.80
N ALA A 83 6.92 -2.98 -0.01
CA ALA A 83 7.31 -2.63 1.35
C ALA A 83 6.92 -3.74 2.34
N THR A 84 7.91 -4.27 3.06
CA THR A 84 7.75 -5.35 4.05
C THR A 84 6.87 -4.98 5.23
N GLU A 85 6.80 -3.70 5.55
CA GLU A 85 5.96 -3.16 6.62
C GLU A 85 4.47 -3.20 6.23
N ILE A 86 4.15 -3.11 4.94
CA ILE A 86 2.77 -3.25 4.45
C ILE A 86 2.35 -4.71 4.43
N SER A 87 3.16 -5.57 3.81
CA SER A 87 2.89 -7.02 3.76
C SER A 87 3.01 -7.71 5.12
N GLY A 88 3.70 -7.08 6.07
CA GLY A 88 3.83 -7.52 7.45
C GLY A 88 2.81 -6.85 8.38
N ASP A 89 3.07 -5.61 8.77
CA ASP A 89 2.34 -4.93 9.84
C ASP A 89 0.93 -4.53 9.43
N LEU A 90 0.78 -3.79 8.32
CA LEU A 90 -0.55 -3.33 7.88
C LEU A 90 -1.48 -4.51 7.57
N TYR A 91 -0.97 -5.51 6.85
CA TYR A 91 -1.69 -6.76 6.59
C TYR A 91 -2.17 -7.43 7.88
N ARG A 92 -1.28 -7.59 8.88
CA ARG A 92 -1.66 -8.19 10.17
C ARG A 92 -2.68 -7.36 10.96
N MET A 93 -2.57 -6.04 10.92
CA MET A 93 -3.52 -5.15 11.59
C MET A 93 -4.94 -5.34 11.05
N ILE A 94 -5.07 -5.48 9.74
CA ILE A 94 -6.35 -5.73 9.07
C ILE A 94 -6.87 -7.15 9.38
N GLU A 95 -6.04 -8.18 9.21
CA GLU A 95 -6.46 -9.58 9.41
C GLU A 95 -6.87 -9.88 10.86
N ASN A 96 -6.20 -9.26 11.84
CA ASN A 96 -6.50 -9.45 13.25
C ASN A 96 -7.59 -8.50 13.77
N GLY A 97 -8.21 -7.68 12.90
CA GLY A 97 -9.28 -6.76 13.25
C GLY A 97 -8.84 -5.57 14.11
N GLN A 98 -7.54 -5.25 14.15
CA GLN A 98 -7.03 -4.03 14.80
C GLN A 98 -7.28 -2.78 13.95
N MET A 99 -7.42 -2.98 12.64
CA MET A 99 -7.79 -1.97 11.67
C MET A 99 -8.98 -2.47 10.85
N ILE A 100 -10.01 -1.64 10.73
CA ILE A 100 -11.07 -1.84 9.74
C ILE A 100 -10.58 -1.29 8.42
N TRP A 101 -10.93 -1.94 7.32
CA TRP A 101 -10.81 -1.33 6.00
C TRP A 101 -12.16 -1.27 5.32
N GLU A 102 -12.39 -0.20 4.57
CA GLU A 102 -13.62 0.00 3.79
C GLU A 102 -13.29 0.57 2.41
N THR A 103 -14.23 0.42 1.48
CA THR A 103 -14.14 1.08 0.17
C THR A 103 -15.07 2.28 0.12
N ARG A 104 -14.59 3.38 -0.47
CA ARG A 104 -15.42 4.57 -0.71
C ARG A 104 -15.02 5.19 -2.04
N ALA A 105 -15.99 5.35 -2.93
CA ALA A 105 -15.76 6.07 -4.19
C ALA A 105 -15.67 7.58 -3.93
N SER A 106 -14.67 8.24 -4.52
CA SER A 106 -14.54 9.70 -4.52
C SER A 106 -14.20 10.22 -5.92
N ASN A 107 -13.86 11.50 -6.06
CA ASN A 107 -13.30 12.06 -7.29
C ASN A 107 -11.76 12.02 -7.23
N GLY A 108 -11.15 10.88 -7.61
CA GLY A 108 -9.70 10.69 -7.67
C GLY A 108 -9.23 9.38 -7.04
N HIS A 109 -7.98 8.99 -7.28
CA HIS A 109 -7.35 7.88 -6.58
C HIS A 109 -6.93 8.33 -5.17
N PHE A 110 -7.55 7.78 -4.13
CA PHE A 110 -7.21 8.10 -2.75
C PHE A 110 -7.29 6.85 -1.87
N ALA A 111 -6.53 6.88 -0.78
CA ALA A 111 -6.87 6.18 0.43
C ALA A 111 -6.82 7.19 1.58
N GLU A 112 -7.36 6.83 2.72
CA GLU A 112 -7.38 7.70 3.89
C GLU A 112 -7.32 6.86 5.15
N PHE A 113 -6.33 7.14 5.99
CA PHE A 113 -6.26 6.68 7.36
C PHE A 113 -6.97 7.65 8.30
N TRP A 114 -7.81 7.11 9.18
CA TRP A 114 -8.47 7.88 10.22
C TRP A 114 -8.79 7.04 11.47
N ILE A 115 -9.05 7.73 12.58
CA ILE A 115 -9.38 7.14 13.88
C ILE A 115 -10.84 7.40 14.22
N LEU A 116 -11.58 6.32 14.51
CA LEU A 116 -12.92 6.39 15.08
C LEU A 116 -12.81 6.55 16.61
N PRO A 117 -13.37 7.62 17.19
CA PRO A 117 -13.27 7.86 18.62
C PRO A 117 -14.13 6.87 19.43
N GLN A 118 -13.68 6.55 20.64
CA GLN A 118 -14.29 5.56 21.55
C GLN A 118 -15.78 5.82 21.85
N ASN A 119 -16.21 7.09 21.83
CA ASN A 119 -17.60 7.46 22.12
C ASN A 119 -18.57 7.17 20.95
N LYS A 120 -18.05 6.92 19.74
CA LYS A 120 -18.85 6.62 18.54
C LYS A 120 -18.91 5.12 18.20
N THR A 121 -18.12 4.28 18.85
CA THR A 121 -18.14 2.81 18.63
C THR A 121 -19.28 2.09 19.37
N GLY A 122 -20.08 2.80 20.17
CA GLY A 122 -21.19 2.24 20.94
C GLY A 122 -20.79 1.35 22.13
N ALA A 123 -19.49 1.03 22.28
CA ALA A 123 -18.94 0.25 23.37
C ALA A 123 -18.06 1.12 24.26
N ALA A 124 -18.57 1.49 25.44
CA ALA A 124 -17.96 2.40 26.43
C ALA A 124 -16.58 1.96 26.97
N HIS A 125 -16.04 0.83 26.50
CA HIS A 125 -14.75 0.27 26.91
C HIS A 125 -13.89 -0.24 25.73
N SER A 126 -14.18 0.19 24.50
CA SER A 126 -13.38 -0.17 23.32
C SER A 126 -12.26 0.86 23.10
N ALA A 127 -11.06 0.37 22.73
CA ALA A 127 -9.95 1.23 22.29
C ALA A 127 -10.35 2.02 21.03
N PRO A 128 -9.71 3.18 20.74
CA PRO A 128 -9.89 3.86 19.46
C PRO A 128 -9.66 2.87 18.31
N MET A 129 -10.50 2.96 17.29
CA MET A 129 -10.48 2.02 16.17
C MET A 129 -9.89 2.70 14.95
N SER A 130 -8.82 2.12 14.41
CA SER A 130 -8.20 2.60 13.17
C SER A 130 -8.97 2.13 11.95
N VAL A 131 -9.12 3.01 10.96
CA VAL A 131 -9.80 2.72 9.72
C VAL A 131 -8.96 3.16 8.53
N LEU A 132 -8.89 2.29 7.53
CA LEU A 132 -8.31 2.57 6.22
C LEU A 132 -9.42 2.55 5.16
N THR A 133 -9.73 3.72 4.62
CA THR A 133 -10.66 3.84 3.49
C THR A 133 -9.85 3.82 2.20
N ILE A 134 -10.28 3.05 1.19
CA ILE A 134 -9.62 3.02 -0.13
C ILE A 134 -10.61 3.28 -1.27
N ASP A 135 -10.20 4.05 -2.28
CA ASP A 135 -10.98 4.17 -3.51
C ASP A 135 -10.97 2.83 -4.26
N PRO A 136 -12.14 2.26 -4.60
CA PRO A 136 -12.20 0.96 -5.28
C PRO A 136 -11.47 0.93 -6.63
N ARG A 137 -11.26 2.09 -7.30
CA ARG A 137 -10.49 2.15 -8.55
C ARG A 137 -9.02 1.79 -8.36
N LEU A 138 -8.47 2.02 -7.17
CA LEU A 138 -7.10 1.61 -6.84
C LEU A 138 -6.94 0.08 -6.87
N LEU A 139 -8.04 -0.67 -6.76
CA LEU A 139 -8.03 -2.13 -6.79
C LEU A 139 -8.02 -2.69 -8.22
N TYR A 140 -8.08 -1.85 -9.25
CA TYR A 140 -7.91 -2.31 -10.63
C TYR A 140 -6.42 -2.53 -10.97
N PRO A 141 -6.09 -3.56 -11.77
CA PRO A 141 -4.69 -3.91 -12.08
C PRO A 141 -3.86 -2.76 -12.65
N GLU A 142 -4.45 -1.91 -13.48
CA GLU A 142 -3.80 -0.73 -14.07
C GLU A 142 -3.38 0.32 -13.03
N ASN A 143 -3.98 0.30 -11.84
CA ASN A 143 -3.71 1.23 -10.75
C ASN A 143 -2.82 0.63 -9.66
N LEU A 144 -2.33 -0.60 -9.82
CA LEU A 144 -1.55 -1.31 -8.79
C LEU A 144 -0.38 -0.47 -8.26
N ALA A 145 0.39 0.16 -9.14
CA ALA A 145 1.54 0.96 -8.73
C ALA A 145 1.13 2.21 -7.93
N MET A 146 0.01 2.85 -8.30
CA MET A 146 -0.55 3.97 -7.53
C MET A 146 -1.06 3.49 -6.18
N ALA A 147 -1.76 2.34 -6.15
CA ALA A 147 -2.28 1.76 -4.93
C ALA A 147 -1.16 1.40 -3.94
N GLN A 148 -0.03 0.88 -4.44
CA GLN A 148 1.16 0.61 -3.62
C GLN A 148 1.73 1.88 -2.98
N LEU A 149 1.85 2.97 -3.75
CA LEU A 149 2.35 4.23 -3.20
C LEU A 149 1.39 4.82 -2.15
N VAL A 150 0.09 4.86 -2.47
CA VAL A 150 -0.93 5.39 -1.58
C VAL A 150 -1.08 4.56 -0.30
N LEU A 151 -1.02 3.22 -0.37
CA LEU A 151 -1.02 2.38 0.83
C LEU A 151 0.22 2.61 1.70
N TYR A 152 1.38 2.80 1.07
CA TYR A 152 2.59 3.15 1.80
C TYR A 152 2.48 4.52 2.48
N HIS A 153 1.84 5.49 1.81
CA HIS A 153 1.54 6.81 2.35
C HIS A 153 0.66 6.70 3.60
N GLU A 154 -0.49 6.04 3.51
CA GLU A 154 -1.40 5.89 4.66
C GLU A 154 -0.76 5.14 5.83
N TYR A 155 0.11 4.18 5.56
CA TYR A 155 0.86 3.51 6.61
C TYR A 155 1.83 4.45 7.35
N GLN A 156 2.32 5.52 6.73
CA GLN A 156 3.07 6.54 7.47
C GLN A 156 2.21 7.22 8.55
N HIS A 157 0.94 7.46 8.27
CA HIS A 157 0.00 8.00 9.26
C HIS A 157 -0.28 7.00 10.39
N VAL A 158 -0.36 5.70 10.07
CA VAL A 158 -0.44 4.65 11.10
C VAL A 158 0.76 4.73 12.05
N LEU A 159 1.98 4.85 11.53
CA LEU A 159 3.20 4.95 12.35
C LEU A 159 3.22 6.24 13.18
N GLN A 160 2.85 7.38 12.60
CA GLN A 160 2.78 8.67 13.29
C GLN A 160 1.80 8.63 14.47
N TRP A 161 0.65 7.98 14.29
CA TRP A 161 -0.33 7.76 15.37
C TRP A 161 0.20 6.79 16.44
N GLN A 162 0.69 5.61 16.05
CA GLN A 162 1.13 4.58 17.00
C GLN A 162 2.32 5.00 17.86
N THR A 163 3.22 5.82 17.29
CA THR A 163 4.39 6.35 18.01
C THR A 163 4.06 7.55 18.88
N GLY A 164 2.88 8.16 18.70
CA GLY A 164 2.51 9.42 19.35
C GLY A 164 3.33 10.62 18.85
N GLU A 165 3.95 10.52 17.67
CA GLU A 165 4.64 11.65 17.03
C GLU A 165 3.64 12.77 16.70
N ILE A 166 2.43 12.39 16.31
CA ILE A 166 1.30 13.29 16.00
C ILE A 166 0.14 12.96 16.95
N GLU A 167 -0.55 13.99 17.43
CA GLU A 167 -1.70 13.80 18.34
C GLU A 167 -2.82 13.00 17.66
N GLU A 168 -3.42 12.04 18.37
CA GLU A 168 -4.47 11.16 17.83
C GLU A 168 -5.64 11.95 17.20
N ASP A 169 -5.99 13.08 17.80
CA ASP A 169 -7.09 13.93 17.35
C ASP A 169 -6.85 14.48 15.93
N THR A 170 -5.60 14.56 15.47
CA THR A 170 -5.21 14.94 14.10
C THR A 170 -5.66 13.95 13.03
N PHE A 171 -5.92 12.70 13.42
CA PHE A 171 -6.37 11.64 12.51
C PHE A 171 -7.89 11.43 12.54
N ARG A 172 -8.66 12.35 13.13
CA ARG A 172 -10.13 12.30 13.10
C ARG A 172 -10.66 12.93 11.81
N ILE A 173 -11.77 12.39 11.28
CA ILE A 173 -12.42 12.88 10.04
C ILE A 173 -12.93 14.33 10.17
N HIS A 174 -13.30 14.77 11.38
CA HIS A 174 -13.93 16.08 11.61
C HIS A 174 -13.12 16.95 12.57
N LEU A 175 -11.94 17.40 12.13
CA LEU A 175 -11.05 18.25 12.92
C LEU A 175 -11.69 19.56 13.38
N ARG A 176 -12.66 20.08 12.62
CA ARG A 176 -13.39 21.32 12.93
C ARG A 176 -14.17 21.26 14.23
N ASP A 177 -14.60 20.07 14.63
CA ASP A 177 -15.41 19.87 15.84
C ASP A 177 -14.55 19.77 17.10
N GLU A 178 -13.22 19.75 16.96
CA GLU A 178 -12.28 19.60 18.06
C GLU A 178 -11.98 20.92 18.76
N LYS A 179 -11.42 20.83 19.97
CA LYS A 179 -11.17 21.99 20.85
C LYS A 179 -10.13 22.98 20.30
N ASN A 180 -9.22 22.53 19.43
CA ASN A 180 -8.17 23.37 18.84
C ASN A 180 -7.91 23.02 17.35
N PRO A 181 -8.85 23.34 16.46
CA PRO A 181 -8.81 22.88 15.06
C PRO A 181 -7.60 23.42 14.30
N ALA A 182 -7.16 24.65 14.59
CA ALA A 182 -6.00 25.26 13.93
C ALA A 182 -4.69 24.52 14.24
N HIS A 183 -4.48 24.09 15.49
CA HIS A 183 -3.31 23.31 15.89
C HIS A 183 -3.32 21.93 15.24
N LEU A 184 -4.45 21.22 15.29
CA LEU A 184 -4.60 19.90 14.66
C LEU A 184 -4.40 19.98 13.15
N CYS A 185 -4.82 21.06 12.53
CA CYS A 185 -4.58 21.30 11.11
C CYS A 185 -3.11 21.51 10.74
N GLU A 186 -2.36 22.26 11.55
CA GLU A 186 -0.93 22.37 11.34
C GLU A 186 -0.22 21.02 11.58
N GLN A 187 -0.64 20.25 12.59
CA GLN A 187 -0.14 18.89 12.78
C GLN A 187 -0.47 17.98 11.59
N ARG A 188 -1.68 18.05 11.05
CA ARG A 188 -2.07 17.28 9.87
C ARG A 188 -1.19 17.65 8.68
N ARG A 189 -0.98 18.94 8.45
CA ARG A 189 -0.08 19.41 7.38
C ARG A 189 1.34 18.85 7.55
N GLN A 190 1.87 18.83 8.77
CA GLN A 190 3.20 18.27 9.05
C GLN A 190 3.24 16.75 8.85
N ALA A 191 2.19 16.04 9.26
CA ALA A 191 2.03 14.61 9.06
C ALA A 191 2.05 14.25 7.57
N GLU A 192 1.29 14.98 6.75
CA GLU A 192 1.21 14.82 5.28
C GLU A 192 2.55 15.11 4.60
N VAL A 193 3.25 16.20 4.98
CA VAL A 193 4.59 16.51 4.44
C VAL A 193 5.56 15.37 4.73
N SER A 194 5.56 14.85 5.95
CA SER A 194 6.41 13.72 6.34
C SER A 194 6.05 12.45 5.56
N ALA A 195 4.75 12.16 5.41
CA ALA A 195 4.26 11.01 4.65
C ALA A 195 4.69 11.06 3.17
N TYR A 196 4.51 12.20 2.48
CA TYR A 196 4.96 12.37 1.09
C TYR A 196 6.48 12.23 0.93
N ARG A 197 7.28 12.72 1.90
CA ARG A 197 8.74 12.52 1.86
C ARG A 197 9.10 11.04 1.90
N ASN A 198 8.45 10.28 2.78
CA ASN A 198 8.69 8.85 2.93
C ASN A 198 8.15 8.06 1.73
N GLU A 199 6.98 8.41 1.20
CA GLU A 199 6.41 7.86 -0.03
C GLU A 199 7.37 8.07 -1.22
N CYS A 200 7.91 9.26 -1.41
CA CYS A 200 8.85 9.52 -2.49
C CYS A 200 10.21 8.83 -2.30
N ALA A 201 10.67 8.67 -1.05
CA ALA A 201 11.83 7.84 -0.77
C ALA A 201 11.58 6.36 -1.13
N PHE A 202 10.40 5.84 -0.80
CA PHE A 202 9.97 4.50 -1.19
C PHE A 202 9.83 4.35 -2.70
N ALA A 203 9.13 5.25 -3.38
CA ALA A 203 8.95 5.24 -4.83
C ALA A 203 10.28 5.16 -5.57
N ARG A 204 11.30 5.91 -5.13
CA ARG A 204 12.66 5.84 -5.69
C ARG A 204 13.30 4.47 -5.49
N ARG A 205 13.18 3.90 -4.28
CA ARG A 205 13.74 2.59 -3.93
C ARG A 205 13.12 1.44 -4.75
N VAL A 206 11.83 1.53 -5.07
CA VAL A 206 11.11 0.48 -5.82
C VAL A 206 10.90 0.79 -7.31
N GLY A 207 11.45 1.90 -7.81
CA GLY A 207 11.38 2.27 -9.23
C GLY A 207 10.02 2.78 -9.71
N LEU A 208 9.21 3.37 -8.83
CA LEU A 208 7.86 3.88 -9.09
C LEU A 208 7.78 5.42 -9.20
N THR A 209 8.89 6.10 -9.48
CA THR A 209 8.94 7.57 -9.52
C THR A 209 8.12 8.22 -10.63
N ASN A 210 7.76 7.46 -11.66
CA ASN A 210 6.90 7.90 -12.76
C ASN A 210 5.40 7.91 -12.40
N VAL A 211 5.01 7.25 -11.30
CA VAL A 211 3.61 7.14 -10.86
C VAL A 211 3.16 8.45 -10.21
N LEU A 212 4.02 9.03 -9.37
CA LEU A 212 3.77 10.31 -8.71
C LEU A 212 4.88 11.32 -9.09
N PRO A 213 4.62 12.28 -9.99
CA PRO A 213 5.66 13.14 -10.56
C PRO A 213 6.53 13.90 -9.54
N ILE A 214 5.96 14.30 -8.40
CA ILE A 214 6.74 14.99 -7.34
C ILE A 214 7.88 14.11 -6.81
N CYS A 215 7.75 12.78 -6.87
CA CYS A 215 8.78 11.84 -6.42
C CYS A 215 9.94 11.66 -7.39
N ALA A 216 9.84 12.19 -8.61
CA ALA A 216 10.96 12.27 -9.54
C ALA A 216 11.97 13.37 -9.15
N LEU A 217 11.58 14.31 -8.29
CA LEU A 217 12.45 15.38 -7.82
C LEU A 217 13.53 14.82 -6.88
N THR A 218 14.80 15.05 -7.22
CA THR A 218 15.95 14.60 -6.42
C THR A 218 16.49 15.68 -5.49
N ASN A 219 16.19 16.96 -5.78
CA ASN A 219 16.55 18.07 -4.91
C ASN A 219 15.56 18.14 -3.74
N ALA A 220 16.07 18.18 -2.51
CA ALA A 220 15.24 18.17 -1.31
C ALA A 220 14.37 19.44 -1.17
N ALA A 221 14.86 20.62 -1.56
CA ALA A 221 14.11 21.86 -1.49
C ALA A 221 13.01 21.94 -2.55
N GLU A 222 13.28 21.43 -3.76
CA GLU A 222 12.27 21.34 -4.83
C GLU A 222 11.17 20.34 -4.47
N LEU A 223 11.54 19.18 -3.91
CA LEU A 223 10.58 18.20 -3.42
C LEU A 223 9.69 18.80 -2.33
N GLU A 224 10.28 19.49 -1.35
CA GLU A 224 9.54 20.15 -0.28
C GLU A 224 8.53 21.17 -0.84
N ALA A 225 8.98 22.02 -1.75
CA ALA A 225 8.11 23.02 -2.38
C ALA A 225 6.94 22.37 -3.13
N ALA A 226 7.20 21.30 -3.89
CA ALA A 226 6.18 20.57 -4.64
C ALA A 226 5.17 19.87 -3.73
N ILE A 227 5.60 19.32 -2.59
CA ILE A 227 4.70 18.75 -1.58
C ILE A 227 3.81 19.84 -1.01
N VAL A 228 4.38 20.97 -0.59
CA VAL A 228 3.60 22.08 -0.02
C VAL A 228 2.60 22.64 -1.03
N GLU A 229 2.98 22.78 -2.30
CA GLU A 229 2.09 23.21 -3.38
C GLU A 229 0.94 22.21 -3.59
N LYS A 230 1.25 20.91 -3.62
CA LYS A 230 0.25 19.84 -3.72
C LYS A 230 -0.76 19.92 -2.56
N LEU A 231 -0.29 20.06 -1.32
CA LEU A 231 -1.14 20.18 -0.15
C LEU A 231 -2.00 21.46 -0.17
N ALA A 232 -1.47 22.57 -0.68
CA ALA A 232 -2.23 23.81 -0.81
C ALA A 232 -3.38 23.69 -1.84
N SER A 233 -3.20 22.83 -2.85
CA SER A 233 -4.23 22.50 -3.85
C SER A 233 -5.20 21.40 -3.41
N ASP A 234 -4.92 20.72 -2.29
CA ASP A 234 -5.74 19.63 -1.80
C ASP A 234 -7.03 20.18 -1.16
N VAL A 235 -8.14 19.96 -1.87
CA VAL A 235 -9.46 20.40 -1.45
C VAL A 235 -9.90 19.67 -0.17
N ASN A 236 -9.43 18.44 0.07
CA ASN A 236 -9.79 17.68 1.27
C ASN A 236 -9.06 18.24 2.50
N LEU A 237 -7.75 18.50 2.41
CA LEU A 237 -7.02 19.15 3.51
C LEU A 237 -7.55 20.59 3.74
N GLY A 238 -7.84 21.32 2.67
CA GLY A 238 -8.47 22.63 2.73
C GLY A 238 -9.86 22.61 3.38
N ALA A 239 -10.68 21.60 3.09
CA ALA A 239 -11.99 21.40 3.71
C ALA A 239 -11.88 20.92 5.16
N LEU A 240 -10.88 20.12 5.52
CA LEU A 240 -10.64 19.73 6.91
C LEU A 240 -10.19 20.92 7.77
N CYS A 241 -9.53 21.93 7.16
CA CYS A 241 -8.79 22.98 7.87
C CYS A 241 -9.23 24.43 7.68
N ARG A 242 -10.29 24.72 6.93
CA ARG A 242 -10.85 26.08 6.77
C ARG A 242 -12.24 26.24 7.33
#